data_AF-A0A945NHH9-F1
#
_entry.id   AF-A0A945NHH9-F1
#
_cell.length_a   1.000
_cell.length_b   1.000
_cell.length_c   1.000
_cell.angle_alpha   90.00
_cell.angle_beta   90.00
_cell.angle_gamma   90.00
#
_symmetry.space_group_name_H-M   'P 1'
#
loop_
_entity.id
_entity.type
_entity.pdbx_description
1 polymer ?
#
loop_
_entity_poly.entity_id
_entity_poly.type
_entity_poly.pdbx_seq_one_letter_code
_entity_poly.pdbx_strand_id
1 'polypeptide(L)'
;MPDSQLEYRGGDIAHNITKLGSLDLIGGGQVVVQGDYAYVGHMKPRDGTTIINVAAPKNPKIVWQSKLGDDKSHTHKVRVAGDIM
;
A
#
# COMPACT_ATOMS: atom_id res chain seq x y z
N MET A 1 23.68 25.55 -16.16
CA MET A 1 24.09 24.19 -15.77
C MET A 1 22.90 23.55 -15.10
N PRO A 2 22.25 22.51 -15.66
CA PRO A 2 21.18 21.81 -14.96
C PRO A 2 21.77 20.77 -14.02
N ASP A 3 21.28 20.76 -12.79
CA ASP A 3 21.62 19.82 -11.73
C ASP A 3 21.44 18.38 -12.18
N SER A 4 22.53 17.62 -12.12
CA SER A 4 22.50 16.16 -12.21
C SER A 4 21.74 15.62 -11.00
N GLN A 5 20.45 15.35 -11.20
CA GLN A 5 19.68 14.40 -10.40
C GLN A 5 20.42 13.05 -10.44
N LEU A 6 21.29 12.83 -9.46
CA LEU A 6 21.86 11.52 -9.18
C LEU A 6 20.68 10.61 -8.83
N GLU A 7 20.24 9.80 -9.79
CA GLU A 7 19.34 8.67 -9.53
C GLU A 7 19.97 7.84 -8.40
N TYR A 8 19.34 7.88 -7.23
CA TYR A 8 19.67 6.97 -6.13
C TYR A 8 19.33 5.55 -6.59
N ARG A 9 20.30 4.88 -7.21
CA ARG A 9 20.28 3.44 -7.43
C ARG A 9 20.65 2.78 -6.11
N GLY A 10 19.69 2.75 -5.20
CA GLY A 10 19.79 1.94 -3.99
C GLY A 10 20.19 0.54 -4.41
N GLY A 11 21.31 0.04 -3.88
CA GLY A 11 21.76 -1.33 -4.13
C GLY A 11 20.65 -2.32 -3.81
N ASP A 12 20.69 -3.51 -4.40
CA ASP A 12 19.66 -4.53 -4.24
C ASP A 12 19.37 -4.79 -2.75
N ILE A 13 18.32 -4.14 -2.21
CA ILE A 13 17.89 -4.27 -0.81
C ILE A 13 17.27 -5.65 -0.52
N ALA A 14 17.27 -6.53 -1.51
CA ALA A 14 16.72 -7.88 -1.45
C ALA A 14 17.66 -8.86 -2.15
N HIS A 15 18.06 -9.91 -1.43
CA HIS A 15 18.81 -11.03 -1.98
C HIS A 15 17.93 -12.28 -1.99
N ASN A 16 18.05 -13.11 -3.04
CA ASN A 16 17.29 -14.36 -3.20
C ASN A 16 15.75 -14.17 -3.15
N ILE A 17 15.25 -13.05 -3.65
CA ILE A 17 13.82 -12.75 -3.79
C ILE A 17 13.55 -12.29 -5.22
N THR A 18 12.41 -12.69 -5.78
CA THR A 18 11.93 -12.22 -7.09
C THR A 18 10.70 -11.33 -6.90
N LYS A 19 10.77 -10.08 -7.37
CA LYS A 19 9.62 -9.18 -7.40
C LYS A 19 8.57 -9.72 -8.39
N LEU A 20 7.37 -10.01 -7.90
CA LEU A 20 6.25 -10.47 -8.75
C LEU A 20 5.43 -9.31 -9.33
N GLY A 21 5.27 -8.23 -8.57
CA GLY A 21 4.53 -7.04 -8.97
C GLY A 21 4.70 -5.91 -7.97
N SER A 22 4.09 -4.76 -8.28
CA SER A 22 4.02 -3.61 -7.38
C SER A 22 2.77 -2.79 -7.67
N LEU A 23 2.30 -2.09 -6.65
CA LEU A 23 1.26 -1.09 -6.73
C LEU A 23 1.68 0.08 -5.85
N ASP A 24 1.80 1.26 -6.43
CA ASP A 24 2.18 2.45 -5.68
C ASP A 24 0.96 3.03 -4.95
N LEU A 25 1.13 3.34 -3.67
CA LEU A 25 0.10 3.85 -2.78
C LEU A 25 0.62 5.03 -1.96
N ILE A 26 -0.27 5.95 -1.60
CA ILE A 26 0.07 7.09 -0.75
C ILE A 26 0.23 6.61 0.69
N GLY A 27 1.47 6.39 1.15
CA GLY A 27 1.84 6.16 2.55
C GLY A 27 1.11 5.00 3.27
N GLY A 28 1.82 3.90 3.55
CA GLY A 28 1.27 2.75 4.28
C GLY A 28 1.70 2.70 5.74
N GLY A 29 0.75 2.48 6.64
CA GLY A 29 1.01 2.22 8.06
C GLY A 29 1.04 0.73 8.35
N GLN A 30 -0.11 0.07 8.20
CA GLN A 30 -0.27 -1.35 8.43
C GLN A 30 -0.80 -2.05 7.19
N VAL A 31 -0.31 -3.26 6.93
CA VAL A 31 -0.83 -4.16 5.90
C VAL A 31 -1.35 -5.44 6.56
N VAL A 32 -2.56 -5.87 6.19
CA VAL A 32 -3.13 -7.17 6.54
C VAL A 32 -3.50 -7.88 5.24
N VAL A 33 -3.26 -9.19 5.14
CA VAL A 33 -3.65 -9.99 3.98
C VAL A 33 -4.57 -11.10 4.45
N GLN A 34 -5.71 -11.28 3.77
CA GLN A 34 -6.63 -12.38 4.02
C GLN A 34 -7.23 -12.86 2.69
N GLY A 35 -6.96 -14.12 2.34
CA GLY A 35 -7.31 -14.66 1.03
C GLY A 35 -6.66 -13.86 -0.10
N ASP A 36 -7.46 -13.46 -1.08
CA ASP A 36 -7.01 -12.72 -2.27
C ASP A 36 -6.97 -11.20 -2.06
N TYR A 37 -7.12 -10.72 -0.83
CA TYR A 37 -7.19 -9.30 -0.53
C TYR A 37 -6.10 -8.84 0.42
N ALA A 38 -5.50 -7.70 0.09
CA ALA A 38 -4.63 -6.94 0.97
C ALA A 38 -5.35 -5.66 1.42
N TYR A 39 -5.21 -5.35 2.70
CA TYR A 39 -5.83 -4.22 3.38
C TYR A 39 -4.72 -3.32 3.91
N VAL A 40 -4.71 -2.07 3.48
CA VAL A 40 -3.65 -1.11 3.81
C VAL A 40 -4.26 0.07 4.56
N GLY A 41 -3.89 0.26 5.82
CA GLY A 41 -4.22 1.46 6.60
C GLY A 41 -3.22 2.56 6.28
N HIS A 42 -3.70 3.71 5.80
CA HIS A 42 -2.84 4.80 5.35
C HIS A 42 -2.39 5.71 6.47
N MET A 43 -1.22 6.33 6.27
CA MET A 43 -0.65 7.22 7.27
C MET A 43 -1.04 8.68 7.14
N LYS A 44 -1.42 9.10 5.94
CA LYS A 44 -1.61 10.49 5.61
C LYS A 44 -3.10 10.75 5.36
N PRO A 45 -3.75 11.65 6.10
CA PRO A 45 -5.08 12.13 5.76
C PRO A 45 -5.08 12.77 4.35
N ARG A 46 -6.11 12.64 3.52
CA ARG A 46 -7.46 12.09 3.79
C ARG A 46 -7.59 10.62 3.38
N ASP A 47 -6.49 9.93 3.09
CA ASP A 47 -6.52 8.53 2.69
C ASP A 47 -6.77 7.66 3.92
N GLY A 48 -7.86 6.88 3.90
CA GLY A 48 -8.27 6.02 5.00
C GLY A 48 -7.61 4.65 4.90
N THR A 49 -8.36 3.69 4.37
CA THR A 49 -7.94 2.31 4.13
C THR A 49 -8.13 1.99 2.66
N THR A 50 -7.14 1.36 2.04
CA THR A 50 -7.26 0.80 0.69
C THR A 50 -7.37 -0.71 0.76
N ILE A 51 -8.34 -1.27 0.02
CA ILE A 51 -8.50 -2.70 -0.20
C ILE A 51 -8.03 -3.00 -1.62
N ILE A 52 -7.15 -4.00 -1.74
CA ILE A 52 -6.47 -4.36 -2.97
C ILE A 52 -6.74 -5.84 -3.24
N ASN A 53 -7.27 -6.15 -4.42
CA ASN A 53 -7.27 -7.52 -4.92
C ASN A 53 -5.85 -7.88 -5.39
N VAL A 54 -5.27 -8.90 -4.78
CA VAL A 54 -3.93 -9.42 -5.02
C VAL A 54 -3.93 -10.84 -5.62
N ALA A 55 -5.08 -11.37 -6.06
CA ALA A 55 -5.20 -12.68 -6.71
C ALA A 55 -4.27 -12.83 -7.94
N ALA A 56 -4.09 -11.73 -8.68
CA ALA A 56 -3.13 -11.65 -9.78
C ALA A 56 -1.89 -10.86 -9.31
N PRO A 57 -0.82 -11.52 -8.80
CA PRO A 57 0.29 -10.83 -8.15
C PRO A 57 1.09 -9.92 -9.09
N LYS A 58 1.04 -10.16 -10.40
CA LYS A 58 1.64 -9.31 -11.44
C LYS A 58 0.82 -8.05 -11.75
N ASN A 59 -0.45 -8.01 -11.33
CA ASN A 59 -1.37 -6.91 -11.61
C ASN A 59 -2.37 -6.71 -10.44
N PRO A 60 -1.87 -6.35 -9.25
CA PRO A 60 -2.73 -6.02 -8.11
C PRO A 60 -3.65 -4.83 -8.44
N LYS A 61 -4.89 -4.86 -7.95
CA LYS A 61 -5.91 -3.84 -8.27
C LYS A 61 -6.56 -3.28 -7.02
N ILE A 62 -6.63 -1.96 -6.92
CA ILE A 62 -7.46 -1.30 -5.90
C ILE A 62 -8.92 -1.61 -6.22
N VAL A 63 -9.64 -2.19 -5.25
CA VAL A 63 -11.09 -2.46 -5.37
C VAL A 63 -11.91 -1.51 -4.55
N TRP A 64 -11.33 -0.91 -3.51
CA TRP A 64 -11.99 0.09 -2.68
C TRP A 64 -10.98 0.95 -1.93
N GLN A 65 -11.38 2.20 -1.63
CA GLN A 65 -10.62 3.10 -0.79
C GLN A 65 -11.58 3.98 0.03
N SER A 66 -11.39 4.06 1.35
CA SER A 66 -12.05 5.09 2.14
C SER A 66 -11.32 6.42 2.05
N LYS A 67 -12.11 7.50 2.02
CA LYS A 67 -11.64 8.85 2.22
C LYS A 67 -12.22 9.41 3.51
N LEU A 68 -11.37 10.07 4.27
CA LEU A 68 -11.76 10.77 5.49
C LEU A 68 -12.44 12.08 5.13
N GLY A 69 -13.34 12.55 6.01
CA GLY A 69 -14.04 13.82 5.89
C GLY A 69 -13.17 15.04 6.20
N ASP A 70 -12.04 14.84 6.89
CA ASP A 70 -11.14 15.88 7.34
C ASP A 70 -9.68 15.38 7.38
N ASP A 71 -8.77 16.29 7.72
CA ASP A 71 -7.33 16.01 7.80
C ASP A 71 -6.88 15.68 9.23
N LYS A 72 -7.82 15.41 10.15
CA LYS A 72 -7.53 15.26 11.59
C LYS A 72 -7.38 13.80 12.02
N SER A 73 -7.83 12.88 11.18
CA SER A 73 -7.96 11.46 11.51
C SER A 73 -6.77 10.65 11.01
N HIS A 74 -6.15 9.88 11.91
CA HIS A 74 -5.00 9.02 11.64
C HIS A 74 -5.46 7.56 11.42
N THR A 75 -5.33 7.03 10.20
CA THR A 75 -5.93 5.75 9.73
C THR A 75 -4.93 4.62 9.49
N HIS A 76 -3.84 4.61 10.25
CA HIS A 76 -2.69 3.72 10.03
C HIS A 76 -2.92 2.27 10.44
N LYS A 77 -4.08 1.95 11.02
CA LYS A 77 -4.40 0.63 11.58
C LYS A 77 -5.59 0.04 10.84
N VAL A 78 -5.44 -1.22 10.43
CA VAL A 78 -6.51 -2.01 9.83
C VAL A 78 -6.46 -3.42 10.40
N ARG A 79 -7.61 -4.04 10.65
CA ARG A 79 -7.72 -5.42 11.12
C ARG A 79 -8.83 -6.10 10.34
N VAL A 80 -8.67 -7.40 10.12
CA VAL A 80 -9.65 -8.23 9.41
C VAL A 80 -9.76 -9.54 10.17
N ALA A 81 -10.98 -10.03 10.35
CA ALA A 81 -11.29 -11.32 10.94
C ALA A 81 -12.49 -11.94 10.23
N GLY A 82 -12.24 -12.97 9.42
CA GLY A 82 -13.31 -13.61 8.65
C GLY A 82 -13.91 -12.62 7.64
N ASP A 83 -15.20 -12.41 7.71
CA ASP A 83 -15.94 -11.48 6.82
C ASP A 83 -16.03 -10.05 7.37
N ILE A 84 -15.34 -9.74 8.47
CA ILE A 84 -15.39 -8.42 9.12
C ILE A 84 -14.05 -7.70 8.97
N MET A 85 -14.13 -6.43 8.53
CA MET A 85 -13.05 -5.44 8.48
C MET A 85 -13.42 -4.24 9.34
#